data_AF-A0A534TB54-F1
#
_entry.id   AF-A0A534TB54-F1
#
_cell.length_a   1.000
_cell.length_b   1.000
_cell.length_c   1.000
_cell.angle_alpha   90.00
_cell.angle_beta   90.00
_cell.angle_gamma   90.00
#
_symmetry.space_group_name_H-M   'P 1'
#
loop_
_entity.id
_entity.type
_entity.pdbx_description
1 polymer ?
#
loop_
_entity_poly.entity_id
_entity_poly.type
_entity_poly.pdbx_seq_one_letter_code
_entity_poly.pdbx_strand_id
1 'polypeptide(L)'
;MPYPMVQMPTWSDFQARLTGEFKCTFGTQKFPAGTTPLPSVPFVARVVNGTTYRCVFDMPAASNTRVALSVLRSICAKLRIDPAAFGLVLG
;
A
#
# COMPACT_ATOMS: atom_id res chain seq x y z
N MET A 1 -0.23 4.28 23.11
CA MET A 1 1.25 4.35 23.18
C MET A 1 1.79 4.62 21.78
N PRO A 2 2.75 5.53 21.58
CA PRO A 2 3.34 5.77 20.25
C PRO A 2 4.06 4.50 19.77
N TYR A 3 3.74 4.05 18.56
CA TYR A 3 4.40 2.89 17.96
C TYR A 3 5.87 3.22 17.70
N PRO A 4 6.84 2.45 18.21
CA PRO A 4 8.24 2.71 17.93
C PRO A 4 8.49 2.54 16.42
N MET A 5 8.98 3.59 15.75
CA MET A 5 9.28 3.54 14.32
C MET A 5 10.24 2.41 13.94
N VAL A 6 11.00 1.87 14.90
CA VAL A 6 11.92 0.74 14.72
C VAL A 6 11.20 -0.57 14.35
N GLN A 7 9.91 -0.70 14.69
CA GLN A 7 9.11 -1.89 14.38
C GLN A 7 8.29 -1.75 13.09
N MET A 8 8.39 -0.63 12.38
CA MET A 8 7.67 -0.46 11.11
C MET A 8 8.34 -1.27 10.00
N PRO A 9 7.56 -2.01 9.20
CA PRO A 9 8.10 -2.73 8.06
C PRO A 9 8.74 -1.77 7.06
N THR A 10 9.80 -2.23 6.41
CA THR A 10 10.33 -1.55 5.24
C THR A 10 9.32 -1.63 4.09
N TRP A 11 9.43 -0.74 3.12
CA TRP A 11 8.58 -0.78 1.94
C TRP A 11 8.70 -2.12 1.19
N SER A 12 9.91 -2.68 1.09
CA SER A 12 10.11 -4.01 0.49
C SER A 12 9.40 -5.13 1.25
N ASP A 13 9.48 -5.16 2.58
CA ASP A 13 8.81 -6.18 3.39
C ASP A 13 7.29 -6.04 3.28
N PHE A 14 6.80 -4.80 3.33
CA PHE A 14 5.39 -4.50 3.18
C PHE A 14 4.86 -4.93 1.81
N GLN A 15 5.61 -4.63 0.74
CA GLN A 15 5.27 -5.04 -0.63
C GLN A 15 5.28 -6.56 -0.79
N ALA A 16 6.28 -7.25 -0.25
CA ALA A 16 6.38 -8.72 -0.30
C ALA A 16 5.21 -9.41 0.41
N ARG A 17 4.78 -8.89 1.56
CA ARG A 17 3.61 -9.43 2.29
C ARG A 17 2.30 -9.14 1.56
N LEU A 18 2.15 -7.96 0.97
CA LEU A 18 0.99 -7.62 0.15
C LEU A 18 0.85 -8.54 -1.07
N THR A 19 1.92 -8.79 -1.82
CA THR A 19 1.88 -9.70 -2.98
C THR A 19 1.73 -11.16 -2.57
N GLY A 20 2.45 -11.60 -1.54
CA GLY A 20 2.47 -12.99 -1.09
C GLY A 20 1.21 -13.41 -0.32
N GLU A 21 0.93 -12.75 0.80
CA GLU A 21 -0.15 -13.15 1.72
C GLU A 21 -1.52 -12.66 1.25
N PHE A 22 -1.59 -11.42 0.75
CA PHE A 22 -2.86 -10.77 0.39
C PHE A 22 -3.21 -10.84 -1.09
N LYS A 23 -2.33 -11.42 -1.92
CA LYS A 23 -2.46 -11.53 -3.38
C LYS A 23 -2.74 -10.17 -4.03
N CYS A 24 -2.10 -9.12 -3.52
CA CYS A 24 -2.19 -7.78 -4.09
C CYS A 24 -1.35 -7.69 -5.37
N THR A 25 -1.82 -6.87 -6.31
CA THR A 25 -1.13 -6.53 -7.55
C THR A 25 -0.71 -5.07 -7.52
N PHE A 26 0.53 -4.80 -7.94
CA PHE A 26 1.06 -3.45 -8.07
C PHE A 26 1.01 -3.05 -9.54
N GLY A 27 0.65 -1.81 -9.81
CA GLY A 27 0.58 -1.29 -11.17
C GLY A 27 0.73 0.23 -11.18
N THR A 28 0.81 0.77 -12.40
CA THR A 28 0.87 2.21 -12.61
C THR A 28 -0.31 2.61 -13.48
N GLN A 29 -1.13 3.53 -12.99
CA GLN A 29 -2.24 4.03 -13.78
C GLN A 29 -1.73 5.14 -14.71
N LYS A 30 -1.73 4.86 -16.01
CA LYS A 30 -1.49 5.86 -17.06
C LYS A 30 -2.82 6.52 -17.39
N PHE A 31 -2.88 7.84 -17.26
CA PHE A 31 -4.04 8.61 -17.72
C PHE A 31 -3.94 8.80 -19.23
N PRO A 32 -5.05 8.66 -19.98
CA PRO A 32 -5.04 8.86 -21.43
C PRO A 32 -4.58 10.29 -21.76
N ALA A 33 -3.76 10.42 -22.80
CA ALA A 33 -3.22 11.68 -23.29
C ALA A 33 -4.35 12.53 -23.92
N GLY A 34 -5.14 13.19 -23.07
CA GLY A 34 -6.31 13.95 -23.49
C GLY A 34 -6.19 15.46 -23.28
N THR A 35 -5.68 15.91 -22.13
CA THR A 35 -5.75 17.37 -21.82
C THR A 35 -4.73 17.88 -20.81
N THR A 36 -3.93 17.01 -20.19
CA THR A 36 -2.77 17.40 -19.37
C THR A 36 -1.94 16.15 -19.13
N PRO A 37 -0.59 16.18 -19.27
CA PRO A 37 0.23 15.04 -18.88
C PRO A 37 0.16 14.88 -17.36
N LEU A 38 -0.84 14.11 -16.89
CA LEU A 38 -0.93 13.71 -15.51
C LEU A 38 0.19 12.71 -15.24
N PRO A 39 0.97 12.88 -14.15
CA PRO A 39 1.99 11.92 -13.78
C PRO A 39 1.35 10.54 -13.60
N SER A 40 2.06 9.50 -14.05
CA SER A 40 1.61 8.13 -13.85
C SER A 40 1.64 7.82 -12.34
N VAL A 41 0.49 7.46 -11.77
CA VAL A 41 0.42 7.26 -10.31
C VAL A 41 0.47 5.77 -9.98
N PRO A 42 1.38 5.33 -9.10
CA PRO A 42 1.42 3.94 -8.67
C PRO A 42 0.18 3.61 -7.82
N PHE A 43 -0.33 2.40 -8.00
CA PHE A 43 -1.43 1.87 -7.24
C PHE A 43 -1.17 0.42 -6.83
N VAL A 44 -1.81 0.02 -5.73
CA VAL A 44 -1.92 -1.36 -5.30
C VAL A 44 -3.39 -1.76 -5.39
N ALA A 45 -3.65 -2.93 -5.95
CA ALA A 45 -4.96 -3.49 -6.10
C ALA A 45 -5.05 -4.86 -5.42
N ARG A 46 -6.24 -5.23 -4.98
CA ARG A 46 -6.55 -6.57 -4.46
C ARG A 46 -7.93 -6.96 -4.90
N VAL A 47 -8.13 -8.24 -5.23
CA VAL A 47 -9.46 -8.78 -5.51
C VAL A 47 -9.92 -9.58 -4.29
N VAL A 48 -11.06 -9.20 -3.71
CA VAL A 48 -11.70 -9.92 -2.60
C VAL A 48 -13.14 -10.21 -3.00
N ASN A 49 -13.51 -11.49 -3.03
CA ASN A 49 -14.87 -11.94 -3.40
C ASN A 49 -15.38 -11.31 -4.72
N GLY A 50 -14.53 -11.26 -5.75
CA GLY A 50 -14.87 -10.65 -7.05
C GLY A 50 -14.85 -9.11 -7.08
N THR A 51 -14.69 -8.45 -5.93
CA THR A 51 -14.59 -6.98 -5.85
C THR A 51 -13.13 -6.55 -5.92
N THR A 52 -12.79 -5.67 -6.87
CA THR A 52 -11.44 -5.11 -6.98
C THR A 52 -11.32 -3.85 -6.14
N TYR A 53 -10.53 -3.92 -5.08
CA TYR A 53 -10.14 -2.77 -4.27
C TYR A 53 -8.85 -2.18 -4.78
N ARG A 54 -8.78 -0.85 -4.90
CA ARG A 54 -7.58 -0.13 -5.36
C ARG A 54 -7.22 0.98 -4.39
N CYS A 55 -5.93 1.08 -4.09
CA CYS A 55 -5.35 2.17 -3.31
C CYS A 55 -4.25 2.84 -4.13
N VAL A 56 -4.40 4.14 -4.34
CA VAL A 56 -3.39 5.01 -4.93
C VAL A 56 -2.58 5.62 -3.80
N PHE A 57 -1.27 5.62 -3.93
CA PHE A 57 -0.36 6.15 -2.91
C PHE A 57 0.95 6.56 -3.60
N ASP A 58 1.71 7.46 -2.97
CA ASP A 58 3.05 7.81 -3.44
C ASP A 58 4.04 6.72 -3.01
N MET A 59 4.61 5.99 -3.98
CA MET A 59 5.68 5.03 -3.69
C MET A 59 6.91 5.76 -3.16
N PRO A 60 7.48 5.35 -2.03
CA PRO A 60 8.76 5.88 -1.58
C PRO A 60 9.84 5.53 -2.62
N ALA A 61 10.75 6.49 -2.86
CA ALA A 61 11.81 6.33 -3.86
C ALA A 61 12.82 5.21 -3.52
N ALA A 62 12.95 4.83 -2.25
CA ALA A 62 13.87 3.79 -1.80
C ALA A 62 13.14 2.64 -1.09
N SER A 63 13.44 1.39 -1.47
CA SER A 63 12.83 0.18 -0.92
C SER A 63 13.07 -0.01 0.59
N ASN A 64 14.17 0.53 1.10
CA ASN A 64 14.53 0.47 2.53
C ASN A 64 13.81 1.55 3.37
N THR A 65 13.02 2.41 2.72
CA THR A 65 12.23 3.43 3.42
C THR A 65 11.17 2.75 4.27
N ARG A 66 11.08 3.14 5.54
CA ARG A 66 10.02 2.65 6.42
C ARG A 66 8.67 3.16 5.94
N VAL A 67 7.66 2.29 5.94
CA VAL A 67 6.32 2.69 5.54
C VAL A 67 5.71 3.58 6.63
N ALA A 68 5.31 4.80 6.26
CA ALA A 68 4.61 5.68 7.18
C ALA A 68 3.30 5.03 7.67
N LEU A 69 3.00 5.17 8.96
CA LEU A 69 1.79 4.60 9.59
C LEU A 69 0.51 5.02 8.86
N SER A 70 0.46 6.27 8.39
CA SER A 70 -0.67 6.84 7.64
C SER A 70 -0.87 6.12 6.30
N VAL A 71 0.21 5.86 5.57
CA VAL A 71 0.19 5.13 4.30
C VAL A 71 -0.25 3.68 4.53
N LEU A 72 0.32 3.03 5.54
CA LEU A 72 -0.01 1.65 5.89
C LEU A 72 -1.50 1.52 6.26
N ARG A 73 -2.01 2.40 7.13
CA ARG A 73 -3.44 2.44 7.52
C ARG A 73 -4.35 2.72 6.32
N SER A 74 -3.97 3.66 5.46
CA SER A 74 -4.74 3.99 4.25
C SER A 74 -4.85 2.80 3.30
N ILE A 75 -3.72 2.12 3.03
CA ILE A 75 -3.68 0.94 2.17
C ILE A 75 -4.49 -0.20 2.78
N CYS A 76 -4.33 -0.50 4.07
CA CYS A 76 -5.09 -1.55 4.75
C CYS A 76 -6.59 -1.29 4.72
N ALA A 77 -7.01 -0.06 5.03
CA ALA A 77 -8.41 0.33 5.02
C ALA A 77 -9.02 0.18 3.61
N LYS A 78 -8.32 0.65 2.57
CA LYS A 78 -8.80 0.56 1.18
C LYS A 78 -8.80 -0.87 0.64
N LEU A 79 -7.80 -1.68 0.98
CA LEU A 79 -7.67 -3.07 0.51
C LEU A 79 -8.42 -4.10 1.38
N ARG A 80 -9.16 -3.64 2.41
CA ARG A 80 -9.83 -4.50 3.39
C ARG A 80 -8.86 -5.52 4.01
N ILE A 81 -7.68 -5.04 4.38
CA ILE A 81 -6.68 -5.83 5.10
C ILE A 81 -6.70 -5.41 6.55
N ASP A 82 -6.67 -6.38 7.46
CA ASP A 82 -6.53 -6.10 8.88
C ASP A 82 -5.11 -5.55 9.14
N PRO A 83 -4.97 -4.30 9.63
CA PRO A 83 -3.66 -3.74 9.96
C PRO A 83 -2.91 -4.56 11.02
N ALA A 84 -3.59 -5.36 11.84
CA ALA A 84 -2.97 -6.27 12.79
C ALA A 84 -2.03 -7.29 12.12
N ALA A 85 -2.30 -7.65 10.86
CA ALA A 85 -1.42 -8.54 10.09
C ALA A 85 -0.02 -7.97 9.86
N PHE A 86 0.11 -6.64 9.85
CA PHE A 86 1.39 -5.93 9.75
C PHE A 86 1.98 -5.58 11.12
N GLY A 87 1.46 -6.20 12.18
CA GLY A 87 1.88 -5.90 13.54
C GLY A 87 1.56 -4.46 13.91
N LEU A 88 0.44 -3.90 13.45
CA LEU A 88 -0.13 -2.67 14.00
C LEU A 88 -1.21 -3.06 15.01
N VAL A 89 -0.85 -3.09 16.29
CA VAL A 89 -1.87 -3.21 17.35
C VAL A 89 -2.62 -1.88 17.39
N LEU A 90 -3.86 -1.87 16.92
CA LEU A 90 -4.80 -0.77 17.15
C LEU A 90 -5.12 -0.78 18.66
N GLY A 91 -4.34 0.00 19.41
CA GLY A 91 -4.68 0.33 20.80
C GLY A 91 -5.89 1.24 20.88
#